data_AF-A0A0F9VP21-F1
#
_entry.id   AF-A0A0F9VP21-F1
#
_cell.length_a   1.000
_cell.length_b   1.000
_cell.length_c   1.000
_cell.angle_alpha   90.00
_cell.angle_beta   90.00
_cell.angle_gamma   90.00
#
_symmetry.space_group_name_H-M   'P 1'
#
loop_
_entity.id
_entity.type
_entity.pdbx_description
1 polymer ?
#
loop_
_entity_poly.entity_id
_entity_poly.type
_entity_poly.pdbx_seq_one_letter_code
_entity_poly.pdbx_strand_id
1 'polypeptide(L)'
;MTLRNGSRGEDVKTVQRYLDELGYAVGRPDGIFGRRTTNAVADFQDAYLVDGIVDEITLAAIEAAVGARNTSKMESLIAPPYGLEEIQERFGVIEYEEASGGNIVITNDWAERNIIRANLPVVGTQSIHRLMEPVFNAVLNEIKAKGLDGKIKMFGCWSPRHKMHNPKRSLSTHSWAIACDLNWPTNMPGRVGDLDPEIVATFEAHGFNWGGRWRHRDDMHLQIPRGY
;
A
#
# COMPACT_ATOMS: atom_id res chain seq x y z
N MET A 1 12.06 23.98 -28.66
CA MET A 1 12.93 24.76 -27.71
C MET A 1 14.10 23.87 -27.30
N THR A 2 15.30 24.43 -27.01
CA THR A 2 16.48 23.61 -26.63
C THR A 2 17.15 24.16 -25.37
N LEU A 3 17.26 23.35 -24.32
CA LEU A 3 17.94 23.68 -23.06
C LEU A 3 19.28 22.94 -22.96
N ARG A 4 20.30 23.61 -22.43
CA ARG A 4 21.65 23.07 -22.27
C ARG A 4 22.39 23.78 -21.14
N ASN A 5 23.60 23.34 -20.83
CA ASN A 5 24.44 24.04 -19.85
C ASN A 5 24.52 25.56 -20.14
N GLY A 6 24.23 26.37 -19.12
CA GLY A 6 24.14 27.83 -19.21
C GLY A 6 22.72 28.36 -19.45
N SER A 7 21.77 27.54 -19.88
CA SER A 7 20.35 27.94 -19.97
C SER A 7 19.78 28.32 -18.61
N ARG A 8 18.85 29.27 -18.60
CA ARG A 8 18.15 29.72 -17.38
C ARG A 8 16.68 30.02 -17.67
N GLY A 9 15.83 29.85 -16.68
CA GLY A 9 14.42 30.23 -16.76
C GLY A 9 13.47 29.15 -16.23
N GLU A 10 12.17 29.38 -16.37
CA GLU A 10 11.15 28.49 -15.82
C GLU A 10 11.14 27.12 -16.51
N ASP A 11 11.46 27.05 -17.81
CA ASP A 11 11.53 25.78 -18.53
C ASP A 11 12.66 24.88 -18.00
N VAL A 12 13.81 25.46 -17.62
CA VAL A 12 14.89 24.74 -16.94
C VAL A 12 14.41 24.20 -15.60
N LYS A 13 13.67 25.02 -14.85
CA LYS A 13 13.15 24.65 -13.54
C LYS A 13 12.13 23.52 -13.63
N THR A 14 11.30 23.53 -14.66
CA THR A 14 10.34 22.46 -14.97
C THR A 14 11.06 21.15 -15.27
N VAL A 15 12.07 21.16 -16.15
CA VAL A 15 12.89 19.97 -16.44
C VAL A 15 13.58 19.44 -15.18
N GLN A 16 14.15 20.32 -14.35
CA GLN A 16 14.76 19.92 -13.08
C GLN A 16 13.75 19.22 -12.15
N ARG A 17 12.53 19.74 -12.02
CA ARG A 17 11.48 19.08 -11.21
C ARG A 17 11.15 17.68 -11.72
N TYR A 18 11.01 17.50 -13.03
CA TYR A 18 10.70 16.20 -13.60
C TYR A 18 11.82 15.18 -13.42
N LEU A 19 13.08 15.61 -13.63
CA LEU A 19 14.22 14.74 -13.39
C LEU A 19 14.35 14.35 -11.91
N ASP A 20 14.16 15.30 -10.99
CA ASP A 20 14.13 15.03 -9.55
C ASP A 20 13.00 14.05 -9.19
N GLU A 21 11.80 14.28 -9.73
CA GLU A 21 10.66 13.39 -9.56
C GLU A 21 10.97 11.98 -10.06
N LEU A 22 11.68 11.83 -11.18
CA LEU A 22 12.12 10.54 -11.71
C LEU A 22 13.29 9.91 -10.94
N GLY A 23 13.91 10.62 -9.99
CA GLY A 23 15.01 10.12 -9.15
C GLY A 23 16.42 10.49 -9.62
N TYR A 24 16.56 11.36 -10.62
CA TYR A 24 17.85 11.86 -11.09
C TYR A 24 18.31 13.06 -10.27
N ALA A 25 19.56 13.04 -9.83
CA ALA A 25 20.09 14.00 -8.88
C ALA A 25 20.38 15.38 -9.51
N VAL A 26 19.37 16.23 -9.63
CA VAL A 26 19.52 17.62 -10.09
C VAL A 26 19.84 18.62 -8.97
N GLY A 27 19.55 18.28 -7.71
CA GLY A 27 19.54 19.24 -6.59
C GLY A 27 18.25 20.07 -6.57
N ARG A 28 18.19 21.14 -5.74
CA ARG A 28 16.99 21.99 -5.65
C ARG A 28 16.71 22.67 -7.01
N PRO A 29 15.53 22.50 -7.62
CA PRO A 29 15.19 23.18 -8.88
C PRO A 29 15.25 24.70 -8.74
N ASP A 30 16.27 25.30 -9.36
CA ASP A 30 16.62 26.71 -9.27
C ASP A 30 16.45 27.46 -10.60
N GLY A 31 16.15 26.73 -11.68
CA GLY A 31 16.03 27.30 -13.02
C GLY A 31 17.38 27.64 -13.66
N ILE A 32 18.49 27.08 -13.16
CA ILE A 32 19.84 27.23 -13.71
C ILE A 32 20.35 25.89 -14.22
N PHE A 33 20.54 25.77 -15.53
CA PHE A 33 21.02 24.53 -16.14
C PHE A 33 22.55 24.46 -15.98
N GLY A 34 22.99 23.95 -14.84
CA GLY A 34 24.40 23.74 -14.52
C GLY A 34 24.83 22.28 -14.67
N ARG A 35 26.06 21.97 -14.24
CA ARG A 35 26.67 20.63 -14.34
C ARG A 35 25.81 19.51 -13.75
N ARG A 36 25.09 19.76 -12.65
CA ARG A 36 24.20 18.76 -12.04
C ARG A 36 23.03 18.42 -12.96
N THR A 37 22.39 19.42 -13.55
CA THR A 37 21.30 19.23 -14.51
C THR A 37 21.80 18.56 -15.79
N THR A 38 22.98 18.93 -16.29
CA THR A 38 23.62 18.25 -17.44
C THR A 38 23.84 16.77 -17.16
N ASN A 39 24.39 16.42 -16.00
CA ASN A 39 24.60 15.02 -15.62
C ASN A 39 23.27 14.27 -15.49
N ALA A 40 22.27 14.85 -14.83
CA ALA A 40 20.96 14.21 -14.68
C ALA A 40 20.25 13.98 -16.02
N VAL A 41 20.37 14.91 -16.98
CA VAL A 41 19.85 14.74 -18.34
C VAL A 41 20.62 13.63 -19.07
N ALA A 42 21.95 13.62 -18.97
CA ALA A 42 22.79 12.59 -19.56
C ALA A 42 22.48 11.20 -19.00
N ASP A 43 22.29 11.09 -17.67
CA ASP A 43 21.90 9.86 -16.99
C ASP A 43 20.50 9.40 -17.44
N PHE A 44 19.56 10.33 -17.67
CA PHE A 44 18.24 10.04 -18.20
C PHE A 44 18.26 9.57 -19.67
N GLN A 45 19.13 10.15 -20.49
CA GLN A 45 19.19 9.85 -21.92
C GLN A 45 19.70 8.43 -22.21
N ASP A 46 20.52 7.84 -21.32
CA ASP A 46 21.24 6.56 -21.48
C ASP A 46 21.94 6.39 -22.86
N ALA A 47 22.69 5.30 -23.06
CA ALA A 47 23.80 5.13 -24.02
C ALA A 47 23.59 5.49 -25.51
N TYR A 48 22.40 5.91 -25.94
CA TYR A 48 22.09 6.21 -27.34
C TYR A 48 21.93 7.70 -27.67
N LEU A 49 21.82 8.60 -26.68
CA LEU A 49 21.53 10.04 -26.88
C LEU A 49 22.25 10.96 -25.87
N VAL A 50 23.39 10.54 -25.31
CA VAL A 50 24.09 11.24 -24.21
C VAL A 50 24.80 12.53 -24.68
N ASP A 51 24.06 13.57 -24.98
CA ASP A 51 24.61 14.92 -25.24
C ASP A 51 24.35 15.90 -24.09
N GLY A 52 23.49 15.53 -23.13
CA GLY A 52 23.13 16.38 -21.99
C GLY A 52 22.31 17.61 -22.39
N ILE A 53 21.69 17.59 -23.58
CA ILE A 53 20.86 18.65 -24.13
C ILE A 53 19.40 18.20 -24.09
N VAL A 54 18.52 19.06 -23.58
CA VAL A 54 17.08 18.81 -23.64
C VAL A 54 16.51 19.50 -24.87
N ASP A 55 16.37 18.73 -25.94
CA ASP A 55 15.61 19.08 -27.12
C ASP A 55 14.14 18.63 -26.98
N GLU A 56 13.36 18.77 -28.06
CA GLU A 56 11.93 18.43 -28.03
C GLU A 56 11.69 16.93 -27.82
N ILE A 57 12.58 16.08 -28.33
CA ILE A 57 12.49 14.62 -28.16
C ILE A 57 12.80 14.25 -26.71
N THR A 58 13.87 14.81 -26.15
CA THR A 58 14.28 14.57 -24.76
C THR A 58 13.22 15.09 -23.78
N LEU A 59 12.65 16.28 -24.03
CA LEU A 59 11.57 16.81 -23.19
C LEU A 59 10.33 15.91 -23.21
N ALA A 60 9.88 15.50 -24.40
CA ALA A 60 8.72 14.61 -24.53
C ALA A 60 8.96 13.25 -23.82
N ALA A 61 10.18 12.72 -23.88
CA ALA A 61 10.55 11.50 -23.18
C ALA A 61 10.51 11.68 -21.65
N ILE A 62 11.01 12.80 -21.11
CA ILE A 62 10.96 13.12 -19.68
C ILE A 62 9.50 13.22 -19.22
N GLU A 63 8.66 13.96 -19.95
CA GLU A 63 7.24 14.13 -19.62
C GLU A 63 6.47 12.80 -19.66
N ALA A 64 6.73 11.96 -20.66
CA ALA A 64 6.12 10.64 -20.78
C ALA A 64 6.55 9.72 -19.62
N ALA A 65 7.82 9.75 -19.21
CA ALA A 65 8.31 8.98 -18.08
C ALA A 65 7.66 9.41 -16.75
N VAL A 66 7.49 10.72 -16.54
CA VAL A 66 6.76 11.27 -15.36
C VAL A 66 5.29 10.84 -15.40
N GLY A 67 4.63 10.94 -16.56
CA GLY A 67 3.24 10.49 -16.73
C GLY A 67 3.08 8.99 -16.45
N ALA A 68 3.98 8.15 -16.97
CA ALA A 68 3.98 6.71 -16.72
C ALA A 68 4.19 6.39 -15.23
N ARG A 69 5.14 7.07 -14.57
CA ARG A 69 5.37 6.92 -13.12
C ARG A 69 4.17 7.36 -12.28
N ASN A 70 3.50 8.44 -12.65
CA ASN A 70 2.30 8.90 -11.94
C ASN A 70 1.12 7.94 -12.17
N THR A 71 1.01 7.37 -13.36
CA THR A 71 0.00 6.33 -13.66
C THR A 71 0.27 5.07 -12.85
N SER A 72 1.51 4.57 -12.83
CA SER A 72 1.85 3.37 -12.04
C SER A 72 1.71 3.59 -10.54
N LYS A 73 2.03 4.79 -10.04
CA LYS A 73 1.77 5.17 -8.64
C LYS A 73 0.28 5.20 -8.33
N MET A 74 -0.56 5.75 -9.22
CA MET A 74 -2.01 5.78 -9.05
C MET A 74 -2.61 4.35 -9.11
N GLU A 75 -2.19 3.53 -10.06
CA GLU A 75 -2.58 2.13 -10.18
C GLU A 75 -2.16 1.34 -8.94
N SER A 76 -0.94 1.53 -8.44
CA SER A 76 -0.49 0.97 -7.17
C SER A 76 -1.44 1.40 -6.06
N LEU A 77 -1.70 2.70 -5.87
CA LEU A 77 -2.60 3.21 -4.82
C LEU A 77 -4.04 2.64 -4.87
N ILE A 78 -4.51 2.19 -6.03
CA ILE A 78 -5.83 1.55 -6.20
C ILE A 78 -5.74 0.02 -6.03
N ALA A 79 -4.67 -0.61 -6.49
CA ALA A 79 -4.46 -2.05 -6.36
C ALA A 79 -4.13 -2.45 -4.91
N PRO A 80 -4.45 -3.68 -4.46
CA PRO A 80 -4.00 -4.16 -3.16
C PRO A 80 -2.46 -4.13 -3.08
N PRO A 81 -1.86 -3.58 -2.00
CA PRO A 81 -0.42 -3.44 -1.87
C PRO A 81 0.29 -4.80 -1.83
N TYR A 82 1.48 -4.87 -2.41
CA TYR A 82 2.31 -6.08 -2.45
C TYR A 82 3.57 -5.93 -1.59
N GLY A 83 3.73 -6.80 -0.59
CA GLY A 83 4.89 -6.79 0.30
C GLY A 83 4.85 -5.68 1.35
N LEU A 84 5.89 -5.63 2.20
CA LEU A 84 5.95 -4.72 3.34
C LEU A 84 6.10 -3.25 2.92
N GLU A 85 6.89 -2.98 1.88
CA GLU A 85 7.20 -1.62 1.43
C GLU A 85 5.93 -0.88 1.01
N GLU A 86 5.10 -1.47 0.14
CA GLU A 86 3.84 -0.85 -0.29
C GLU A 86 2.80 -0.76 0.84
N ILE A 87 2.80 -1.71 1.78
CA ILE A 87 1.98 -1.62 3.00
C ILE A 87 2.40 -0.37 3.79
N GLN A 88 3.69 -0.16 4.00
CA GLN A 88 4.22 0.98 4.76
C GLN A 88 4.02 2.31 4.02
N GLU A 89 4.15 2.34 2.69
CA GLU A 89 3.86 3.54 1.90
C GLU A 89 2.38 3.95 2.02
N ARG A 90 1.46 2.98 2.00
CA ARG A 90 0.01 3.26 2.01
C ARG A 90 -0.59 3.45 3.40
N PHE A 91 -0.26 2.54 4.31
CA PHE A 91 -0.86 2.46 5.63
C PHE A 91 0.06 3.01 6.72
N GLY A 92 1.28 3.41 6.37
CA GLY A 92 2.24 4.02 7.29
C GLY A 92 3.16 3.03 7.99
N VAL A 93 4.25 3.57 8.53
CA VAL A 93 5.27 2.82 9.26
C VAL A 93 4.90 2.71 10.74
N ILE A 94 4.89 1.48 11.25
CA ILE A 94 4.75 1.18 12.67
C ILE A 94 6.14 1.06 13.27
N GLU A 95 6.45 1.91 14.25
CA GLU A 95 7.58 1.72 15.16
C GLU A 95 7.06 1.04 16.42
N TYR A 96 7.81 0.10 16.99
CA TYR A 96 7.32 -0.72 18.09
C TYR A 96 8.43 -1.27 18.99
N GLU A 97 8.03 -1.65 20.20
CA GLU A 97 8.78 -2.47 21.14
C GLU A 97 8.12 -3.84 21.30
N GLU A 98 8.94 -4.86 21.58
CA GLU A 98 8.45 -6.23 21.83
C GLU A 98 7.66 -6.30 23.14
N ALA A 99 6.54 -7.02 23.10
CA ALA A 99 5.75 -7.37 24.27
C ALA A 99 5.69 -8.89 24.48
N SER A 100 5.01 -9.33 25.53
CA SER A 100 4.91 -10.76 25.84
C SER A 100 4.09 -11.52 24.79
N GLY A 101 4.50 -12.77 24.53
CA GLY A 101 3.75 -13.67 23.65
C GLY A 101 3.70 -13.26 22.18
N GLY A 102 4.72 -12.54 21.69
CA GLY A 102 4.79 -12.08 20.29
C GLY A 102 3.84 -10.93 19.95
N ASN A 103 3.24 -10.30 20.97
CA ASN A 103 2.59 -9.01 20.83
C ASN A 103 3.62 -7.89 20.74
N ILE A 104 3.19 -6.71 20.30
CA ILE A 104 4.03 -5.52 20.26
C ILE A 104 3.33 -4.34 20.95
N VAL A 105 4.12 -3.37 21.41
CA VAL A 105 3.63 -2.03 21.77
C VAL A 105 4.07 -1.06 20.70
N ILE A 106 3.13 -0.42 20.02
CA ILE A 106 3.42 0.63 19.03
C ILE A 106 3.91 1.86 19.77
N THR A 107 5.10 2.36 19.42
CA THR A 107 5.81 3.42 20.16
C THR A 107 5.75 4.79 19.50
N ASN A 108 5.46 4.86 18.20
CA ASN A 108 5.15 6.10 17.52
C ASN A 108 3.64 6.42 17.58
N ASP A 109 3.26 7.62 17.17
CA ASP A 109 1.86 8.11 17.10
C ASP A 109 1.08 7.55 15.90
N TRP A 110 1.57 6.46 15.28
CA TRP A 110 0.93 5.83 14.13
C TRP A 110 -0.49 5.34 14.48
N ALA A 111 -0.66 4.68 15.63
CA ALA A 111 -1.95 4.12 16.03
C ALA A 111 -2.99 5.21 16.29
N GLU A 112 -2.58 6.31 16.93
CA GLU A 112 -3.44 7.47 17.20
C GLU A 112 -3.93 8.14 15.92
N ARG A 113 -3.07 8.20 14.89
CA ARG A 113 -3.39 8.83 13.60
C ARG A 113 -4.23 7.95 12.68
N ASN A 114 -4.15 6.63 12.82
CA ASN A 114 -4.68 5.71 11.81
C ASN A 114 -5.75 4.75 12.31
N ILE A 115 -5.81 4.42 13.61
CA ILE A 115 -6.81 3.51 14.14
C ILE A 115 -8.02 4.28 14.64
N ILE A 116 -9.19 3.95 14.08
CA ILE A 116 -10.48 4.55 14.46
C ILE A 116 -11.42 3.47 15.01
N ARG A 117 -12.43 3.89 15.79
CA ARG A 117 -13.57 3.05 16.17
C ARG A 117 -14.72 3.30 15.19
N ALA A 118 -14.88 2.42 14.21
CA ALA A 118 -15.95 2.52 13.21
C ALA A 118 -17.11 1.59 13.58
N ASN A 119 -18.35 2.04 13.40
CA ASN A 119 -19.53 1.20 13.55
C ASN A 119 -19.84 0.54 12.20
N LEU A 120 -19.43 -0.72 12.05
CA LEU A 120 -19.56 -1.46 10.80
C LEU A 120 -20.88 -2.26 10.76
N PRO A 121 -21.52 -2.39 9.58
CA PRO A 121 -22.68 -3.24 9.44
C PRO A 121 -22.30 -4.69 9.74
N VAL A 122 -23.26 -5.49 10.21
CA VAL A 122 -23.10 -6.91 10.60
C VAL A 122 -22.25 -7.15 11.86
N VAL A 123 -21.12 -6.45 12.03
CA VAL A 123 -20.10 -6.78 13.05
C VAL A 123 -19.95 -5.74 14.16
N GLY A 124 -20.73 -4.66 14.11
CA GLY A 124 -20.76 -3.61 15.14
C GLY A 124 -19.48 -2.78 15.19
N THR A 125 -19.20 -2.20 16.37
CA THR A 125 -18.06 -1.31 16.55
C THR A 125 -16.73 -2.05 16.55
N GLN A 126 -15.85 -1.72 15.62
CA GLN A 126 -14.53 -2.32 15.45
C GLN A 126 -13.43 -1.27 15.45
N SER A 127 -12.26 -1.64 15.98
CA SER A 127 -11.02 -0.86 15.76
C SER A 127 -10.42 -1.26 14.41
N ILE A 128 -10.35 -0.32 13.48
CA ILE A 128 -9.87 -0.54 12.11
C ILE A 128 -8.95 0.59 11.66
N HIS A 129 -8.19 0.40 10.59
CA HIS A 129 -7.50 1.50 9.94
C HIS A 129 -8.53 2.45 9.29
N ARG A 130 -8.37 3.77 9.45
CA ARG A 130 -9.24 4.81 8.86
C ARG A 130 -9.48 4.67 7.35
N LEU A 131 -8.49 4.19 6.58
CA LEU A 131 -8.62 3.98 5.13
C LEU A 131 -9.45 2.73 4.79
N MET A 132 -9.59 1.81 5.74
CA MET A 132 -10.35 0.57 5.57
C MET A 132 -11.84 0.73 5.89
N GLU A 133 -12.26 1.84 6.52
CA GLU A 133 -13.68 2.07 6.82
C GLU A 133 -14.60 1.99 5.60
N PRO A 134 -14.35 2.70 4.48
CA PRO A 134 -15.22 2.57 3.31
C PRO A 134 -15.18 1.15 2.71
N VAL A 135 -14.04 0.48 2.76
CA VAL A 135 -13.86 -0.88 2.21
C VAL A 135 -14.66 -1.90 3.03
N PHE A 136 -14.54 -1.88 4.36
CA PHE A 136 -15.30 -2.75 5.24
C PHE A 136 -16.80 -2.46 5.18
N ASN A 137 -17.20 -1.19 5.11
CA ASN A 137 -18.61 -0.85 4.92
C ASN A 137 -19.17 -1.41 3.61
N ALA A 138 -18.43 -1.31 2.51
CA ALA A 138 -18.88 -1.81 1.21
C ALA A 138 -19.09 -3.33 1.24
N VAL A 139 -18.08 -4.09 1.67
CA VAL A 139 -18.16 -5.57 1.70
C VAL A 139 -19.23 -6.07 2.67
N LEU A 140 -19.34 -5.49 3.87
CA LEU A 140 -20.29 -5.94 4.88
C LEU A 140 -21.74 -5.54 4.55
N ASN A 141 -21.96 -4.41 3.88
CA ASN A 141 -23.28 -4.06 3.34
C ASN A 141 -23.69 -5.02 2.21
N GLU A 142 -22.76 -5.41 1.34
CA GLU A 142 -23.06 -6.40 0.28
C GLU A 142 -23.39 -7.77 0.87
N ILE A 143 -22.64 -8.22 1.87
CA ILE A 143 -22.94 -9.46 2.62
C ILE A 143 -24.34 -9.41 3.24
N LYS A 144 -24.71 -8.28 3.84
CA LYS A 144 -26.06 -8.06 4.37
C LYS A 144 -27.12 -8.05 3.27
N ALA A 145 -26.86 -7.41 2.14
CA ALA A 145 -27.77 -7.38 0.99
C ALA A 145 -28.01 -8.78 0.40
N LYS A 146 -27.01 -9.67 0.47
CA LYS A 146 -27.11 -11.10 0.10
C LYS A 146 -27.80 -11.97 1.16
N GLY A 147 -28.18 -11.41 2.32
CA GLY A 147 -28.79 -12.15 3.43
C GLY A 147 -27.83 -13.12 4.13
N LEU A 148 -26.52 -12.87 4.04
CA LEU A 148 -25.47 -13.72 4.61
C LEU A 148 -24.95 -13.21 5.96
N ASP A 149 -25.43 -12.06 6.44
CA ASP A 149 -25.01 -11.43 7.71
C ASP A 149 -25.17 -12.37 8.91
N GLY A 150 -26.24 -13.17 8.92
CA GLY A 150 -26.47 -14.18 9.95
C GLY A 150 -25.39 -15.27 10.04
N LYS A 151 -24.51 -15.41 9.04
CA LYS A 151 -23.40 -16.39 9.04
C LYS A 151 -22.11 -15.82 9.65
N ILE A 152 -21.99 -14.50 9.81
CA ILE A 152 -20.86 -13.89 10.50
C ILE A 152 -21.18 -13.81 12.00
N LYS A 153 -20.55 -14.68 12.78
CA LYS A 153 -20.73 -14.76 14.24
C LYS A 153 -19.64 -14.02 15.00
N MET A 154 -18.46 -13.91 14.39
CA MET A 154 -17.28 -13.32 15.02
C MET A 154 -16.43 -12.60 13.99
N PHE A 155 -15.85 -11.47 14.41
CA PHE A 155 -15.00 -10.60 13.60
C PHE A 155 -13.89 -10.03 14.48
N GLY A 156 -12.64 -10.12 14.03
CA GLY A 156 -11.50 -9.47 14.68
C GLY A 156 -10.60 -8.79 13.65
N CYS A 157 -10.23 -7.53 13.87
CA CYS A 157 -9.44 -6.75 12.90
C CYS A 157 -8.11 -6.25 13.48
N TRP A 158 -8.12 -5.37 14.48
CA TRP A 158 -6.88 -4.81 15.00
C TRP A 158 -6.26 -5.68 16.11
N SER A 159 -5.05 -6.16 15.86
CA SER A 159 -4.24 -6.93 16.81
C SER A 159 -2.75 -6.72 16.51
N PRO A 160 -2.09 -5.75 17.18
CA PRO A 160 -0.65 -5.50 17.05
C PRO A 160 0.18 -6.69 17.56
N ARG A 161 0.76 -7.46 16.64
CA ARG A 161 1.58 -8.64 16.95
C ARG A 161 2.41 -9.10 15.76
N HIS A 162 3.36 -9.98 16.02
CA HIS A 162 4.06 -10.76 15.01
C HIS A 162 3.18 -11.87 14.43
N LYS A 163 3.45 -12.29 13.18
CA LYS A 163 2.79 -13.44 12.56
C LYS A 163 2.96 -14.68 13.44
N MET A 164 1.88 -15.42 13.65
CA MET A 164 1.83 -16.60 14.52
C MET A 164 2.33 -16.36 15.95
N HIS A 165 2.26 -15.12 16.46
CA HIS A 165 2.74 -14.76 17.81
C HIS A 165 4.25 -15.08 18.02
N ASN A 166 5.06 -14.94 16.96
CA ASN A 166 6.49 -15.26 17.00
C ASN A 166 7.36 -14.04 16.65
N PRO A 167 8.10 -13.45 17.62
CA PRO A 167 8.98 -12.28 17.40
C PRO A 167 10.01 -12.44 16.28
N LYS A 168 10.37 -13.68 15.91
CA LYS A 168 11.30 -13.94 14.80
C LYS A 168 10.67 -13.78 13.40
N ARG A 169 9.35 -13.58 13.32
CA ARG A 169 8.61 -13.38 12.08
C ARG A 169 8.29 -11.91 11.89
N SER A 170 7.95 -11.48 10.68
CA SER A 170 7.48 -10.12 10.46
C SER A 170 6.15 -9.86 11.20
N LEU A 171 5.77 -8.59 11.33
CA LEU A 171 4.47 -8.19 11.85
C LEU A 171 3.32 -8.81 11.04
N SER A 172 2.21 -9.08 11.70
CA SER A 172 0.98 -9.47 11.01
C SER A 172 0.28 -8.26 10.38
N THR A 173 -0.49 -8.49 9.33
CA THR A 173 -1.37 -7.49 8.70
C THR A 173 -2.44 -6.94 9.65
N HIS A 174 -2.81 -7.68 10.70
CA HIS A 174 -3.66 -7.14 11.79
C HIS A 174 -3.00 -6.02 12.59
N SER A 175 -1.66 -5.89 12.59
CA SER A 175 -0.98 -4.78 13.24
C SER A 175 -1.31 -3.44 12.58
N TRP A 176 -1.54 -3.46 11.27
CA TRP A 176 -2.04 -2.30 10.51
C TRP A 176 -3.57 -2.20 10.48
N ALA A 177 -4.31 -3.17 11.04
CA ALA A 177 -5.76 -3.27 10.93
C ALA A 177 -6.28 -3.26 9.47
N ILE A 178 -5.56 -3.96 8.59
CA ILE A 178 -5.88 -4.15 7.15
C ILE A 178 -6.21 -5.62 6.81
N ALA A 179 -6.51 -6.39 7.85
CA ALA A 179 -6.95 -7.78 7.79
C ALA A 179 -8.08 -8.01 8.79
N CYS A 180 -8.86 -9.06 8.59
CA CYS A 180 -9.85 -9.52 9.53
C CYS A 180 -9.91 -11.05 9.61
N ASP A 181 -10.20 -11.54 10.81
CA ASP A 181 -10.50 -12.95 11.07
C ASP A 181 -12.01 -13.12 11.28
N LEU A 182 -12.63 -14.07 10.57
CA LEU A 182 -14.04 -14.40 10.67
C LEU A 182 -14.24 -15.78 11.30
N ASN A 183 -15.17 -15.87 12.27
CA ASN A 183 -15.59 -17.15 12.86
C ASN A 183 -14.41 -18.03 13.30
N TRP A 184 -13.40 -17.43 13.95
CA TRP A 184 -12.17 -18.14 14.31
C TRP A 184 -12.36 -19.48 15.03
N PRO A 185 -13.39 -19.74 15.88
CA PRO A 185 -13.54 -21.03 16.55
C PRO A 185 -13.77 -22.20 15.60
N THR A 186 -14.40 -21.99 14.44
CA THR A 186 -14.63 -23.01 13.42
C THR A 186 -13.57 -22.97 12.31
N ASN A 187 -12.94 -21.81 12.09
CA ASN A 187 -12.03 -21.56 10.96
C ASN A 187 -10.53 -21.44 11.30
N MET A 188 -10.06 -22.03 12.40
CA MET A 188 -8.63 -21.95 12.79
C MET A 188 -7.68 -22.51 11.70
N PRO A 189 -6.42 -22.02 11.66
CA PRO A 189 -5.39 -22.53 10.78
C PRO A 189 -5.20 -24.06 10.86
N GLY A 190 -4.94 -24.69 9.72
CA GLY A 190 -4.58 -26.11 9.64
C GLY A 190 -5.74 -27.11 9.51
N ARG A 191 -6.98 -26.63 9.37
CA ARG A 191 -8.16 -27.46 9.01
C ARG A 191 -8.99 -26.76 7.93
N VAL A 192 -9.89 -27.52 7.29
CA VAL A 192 -10.91 -26.93 6.41
C VAL A 192 -11.97 -26.28 7.28
N GLY A 193 -12.13 -24.97 7.13
CA GLY A 193 -13.13 -24.18 7.80
C GLY A 193 -14.53 -24.32 7.18
N ASP A 194 -15.52 -23.70 7.82
CA ASP A 194 -16.91 -23.59 7.39
C ASP A 194 -17.27 -22.18 6.88
N LEU A 195 -16.27 -21.32 6.62
CA LEU A 195 -16.52 -19.98 6.10
C LEU A 195 -17.26 -20.07 4.75
N ASP A 196 -18.39 -19.38 4.68
CA ASP A 196 -19.29 -19.46 3.53
C ASP A 196 -18.58 -19.01 2.23
N PRO A 197 -18.58 -19.80 1.15
CA PRO A 197 -17.90 -19.45 -0.09
C PRO A 197 -18.38 -18.14 -0.72
N GLU A 198 -19.64 -17.74 -0.53
CA GLU A 198 -20.18 -16.49 -1.05
C GLU A 198 -19.73 -15.29 -0.22
N ILE A 199 -19.50 -15.47 1.09
CA ILE A 199 -18.83 -14.46 1.93
C ILE A 199 -17.40 -14.28 1.43
N VAL A 200 -16.65 -15.38 1.24
CA VAL A 200 -15.28 -15.34 0.70
C VAL A 200 -15.24 -14.62 -0.64
N ALA A 201 -16.11 -15.01 -1.58
CA ALA A 201 -16.18 -14.38 -2.91
C ALA A 201 -16.51 -12.88 -2.82
N THR A 202 -17.35 -12.48 -1.87
CA THR A 202 -17.68 -11.06 -1.65
C THR A 202 -16.44 -10.30 -1.18
N PHE A 203 -15.69 -10.82 -0.20
CA PHE A 203 -14.42 -10.20 0.20
C PHE A 203 -13.40 -10.14 -0.96
N GLU A 204 -13.24 -11.23 -1.73
CA GLU A 204 -12.33 -11.27 -2.87
C GLU A 204 -12.70 -10.23 -3.95
N ALA A 205 -14.00 -9.99 -4.19
CA ALA A 205 -14.47 -8.94 -5.11
C ALA A 205 -14.13 -7.52 -4.64
N HIS A 206 -14.00 -7.31 -3.32
CA HIS A 206 -13.59 -6.03 -2.71
C HIS A 206 -12.07 -5.94 -2.48
N GLY A 207 -11.29 -6.80 -3.15
CA GLY A 207 -9.82 -6.73 -3.18
C GLY A 207 -9.10 -7.47 -2.06
N PHE A 208 -9.82 -8.17 -1.18
CA PHE A 208 -9.18 -9.05 -0.21
C PHE A 208 -8.64 -10.32 -0.89
N ASN A 209 -7.67 -10.94 -0.25
CA ASN A 209 -7.34 -12.34 -0.48
C ASN A 209 -7.64 -13.15 0.78
N TRP A 210 -7.93 -14.43 0.57
CA TRP A 210 -8.36 -15.34 1.62
C TRP A 210 -7.30 -16.38 1.96
N GLY A 211 -7.02 -16.53 3.26
CA GLY A 211 -6.01 -17.44 3.77
C GLY A 211 -6.28 -18.92 3.50
N GLY A 212 -7.54 -19.30 3.24
CA GLY A 212 -7.89 -20.65 2.80
C GLY A 212 -7.39 -21.02 1.40
N ARG A 213 -6.88 -20.06 0.62
CA ARG A 213 -6.20 -20.29 -0.66
C ARG A 213 -4.70 -20.59 -0.52
N TRP A 214 -4.10 -20.37 0.65
CA TRP A 214 -2.66 -20.48 0.82
C TRP A 214 -2.20 -21.93 1.03
N ARG A 215 -0.92 -22.19 0.76
CA ARG A 215 -0.29 -23.50 1.00
C ARG A 215 -0.43 -23.95 2.45
N HIS A 216 -0.26 -23.00 3.39
CA HIS A 216 -0.60 -23.18 4.80
C HIS A 216 -1.91 -22.44 5.05
N ARG A 217 -3.01 -23.19 5.02
CA ARG A 217 -4.36 -22.63 5.08
C ARG A 217 -4.63 -21.93 6.40
N ASP A 218 -5.26 -20.76 6.29
CA ASP A 218 -5.81 -19.97 7.38
C ASP A 218 -7.23 -19.51 7.00
N ASP A 219 -8.20 -20.40 7.21
CA ASP A 219 -9.56 -20.23 6.65
C ASP A 219 -10.35 -19.09 7.31
N MET A 220 -9.96 -18.63 8.52
CA MET A 220 -10.57 -17.47 9.16
C MET A 220 -10.08 -16.15 8.57
N HIS A 221 -8.89 -16.15 7.97
CA HIS A 221 -8.13 -14.94 7.71
C HIS A 221 -8.39 -14.35 6.31
N LEU A 222 -8.66 -13.04 6.28
CA LEU A 222 -8.84 -12.24 5.07
C LEU A 222 -7.97 -10.99 5.19
N GLN A 223 -7.21 -10.67 4.15
CA GLN A 223 -6.37 -9.46 4.15
C GLN A 223 -6.37 -8.75 2.80
N ILE A 224 -6.16 -7.44 2.82
CA ILE A 224 -5.97 -6.65 1.59
C ILE A 224 -4.60 -6.94 0.94
N PRO A 225 -3.44 -6.81 1.61
CA PRO A 225 -2.15 -6.93 0.94
C PRO A 225 -1.86 -8.35 0.45
N ARG A 226 -1.02 -8.44 -0.58
CA ARG A 226 -0.46 -9.70 -1.11
C ARG A 226 1.05 -9.74 -0.85
N GLY A 227 1.66 -10.92 -0.96
CA GLY A 227 3.12 -11.05 -0.83
C GLY A 227 3.68 -10.70 0.56
N TYR A 228 2.82 -10.59 1.57
CA TYR A 228 3.17 -10.34 2.96
C TYR A 228 2.30 -11.23 3.84
#